data_AF-A0A932Q3U3-F1
#
_entry.id   AF-A0A932Q3U3-F1
#
_cell.length_a   1.000
_cell.length_b   1.000
_cell.length_c   1.000
_cell.angle_alpha   90.00
_cell.angle_beta   90.00
_cell.angle_gamma   90.00
#
_symmetry.space_group_name_H-M   'P 1'
#
loop_
_entity.id
_entity.type
_entity.pdbx_description
1 polymer ?
#
loop_
_entity_poly.entity_id
_entity_poly.type
_entity_poly.pdbx_seq_one_letter_code
_entity_poly.pdbx_strand_id
1 'polypeptide(L)' 'MIQHSYQSILTALSKAKVRYLVAGGIAMNLHGFSRATFDLDLIIFLKKENILKFTKVMTKLGYCP' A
#
# COMPACT_ATOMS: atom_id res chain seq x y z
N MET A 1 12.34 -12.25 7.33
CA MET A 1 11.05 -12.00 6.66
C MET A 1 10.54 -10.67 7.17
N ILE A 2 10.37 -9.66 6.32
CA ILE A 2 9.91 -8.34 6.77
C ILE A 2 8.40 -8.43 6.99
N GLN A 3 7.95 -8.21 8.22
CA GLN A 3 6.53 -8.30 8.57
C GLN A 3 6.02 -6.93 8.99
N HIS A 4 5.32 -6.27 8.07
CA HIS A 4 4.58 -5.03 8.33
C HIS A 4 3.08 -5.33 8.28
N SER A 5 2.29 -4.71 9.17
CA SER A 5 0.84 -4.74 9.01
C SER A 5 0.41 -3.88 7.82
N TYR A 6 -0.73 -4.18 7.19
CA TYR A 6 -1.23 -3.32 6.12
C TYR A 6 -1.42 -1.87 6.61
N GLN A 7 -1.80 -1.68 7.88
CA GLN A 7 -1.96 -0.36 8.50
C GLN A 7 -0.64 0.43 8.55
N SER A 8 0.49 -0.22 8.85
CA SER A 8 1.79 0.48 8.88
C SER A 8 2.25 0.88 7.48
N ILE A 9 2.01 0.04 6.48
CA ILE A 9 2.27 0.35 5.06
C ILE A 9 1.43 1.56 4.61
N LEU A 10 0.12 1.51 4.83
CA LEU A 10 -0.80 2.60 4.47
C LEU A 10 -0.45 3.91 5.19
N THR A 11 -0.05 3.84 6.46
CA THR A 11 0.41 5.01 7.23
C THR A 11 1.67 5.61 6.63
N ALA A 12 2.64 4.79 6.23
CA ALA A 12 3.88 5.27 5.62
C ALA A 12 3.63 5.94 4.26
N LEU A 13 2.77 5.33 3.42
CA LEU A 13 2.37 5.90 2.13
C LEU A 13 1.62 7.22 2.28
N SER A 14 0.70 7.31 3.25
CA SER A 14 -0.04 8.52 3.58
C SER A 14 0.88 9.66 4.06
N LYS A 15 1.80 9.37 4.99
CA LYS A 15 2.80 10.34 5.46
C LYS A 15 3.68 10.88 4.33
N ALA A 16 4.02 10.03 3.35
CA ALA A 16 4.78 10.43 2.17
C ALA A 16 3.95 11.10 1.07
N LYS A 17 2.64 11.31 1.29
CA LYS A 17 1.68 11.87 0.32
C LYS A 17 1.71 11.10 -1.01
N VAL A 18 1.79 9.77 -0.95
CA VAL A 18 1.63 8.90 -2.12
C VAL A 18 0.15 8.85 -2.46
N ARG A 19 -0.18 9.07 -3.74
CA ARG A 19 -1.53 8.90 -4.30
C ARG A 19 -1.71 7.45 -4.72
N TYR A 20 -2.57 6.75 -4.01
CA TYR A 20 -2.91 5.36 -4.28
C TYR A 20 -4.38 5.08 -3.92
N LEU A 21 -4.89 3.94 -4.38
CA LEU A 21 -6.13 3.33 -3.93
C LEU A 21 -5.83 1.94 -3.37
N VAL A 22 -6.56 1.54 -2.33
CA VAL A 22 -6.55 0.15 -1.85
C VAL A 22 -7.53 -0.65 -2.70
N ALA A 23 -7.12 -1.83 -3.14
CA ALA A 23 -7.92 -2.74 -3.94
C ALA A 23 -8.02 -4.12 -3.26
N GLY A 24 -8.68 -5.06 -3.94
CA GLY A 24 -8.70 -6.47 -3.53
C GLY A 24 -9.40 -6.75 -2.20
N GLY A 25 -8.92 -7.76 -1.47
CA GLY A 25 -9.59 -8.27 -0.28
C GLY A 25 -9.62 -7.28 0.87
N ILE A 26 -8.56 -6.49 1.05
CA ILE A 26 -8.52 -5.43 2.07
C ILE A 26 -9.58 -4.36 1.76
N ALA A 27 -9.74 -3.93 0.50
CA ALA A 27 -10.78 -2.98 0.13
C ALA A 27 -12.19 -3.50 0.44
N MET A 28 -12.47 -4.77 0.10
CA MET A 28 -13.76 -5.43 0.42
C MET A 28 -14.03 -5.44 1.93
N ASN A 29 -13.03 -5.82 2.73
CA ASN A 29 -13.14 -5.85 4.19
C ASN A 29 -13.43 -4.46 4.77
N LEU A 30 -12.78 -3.41 4.27
CA LEU A 30 -13.04 -2.03 4.71
C LEU A 30 -14.44 -1.54 4.35
N HIS A 31 -15.09 -2.12 3.33
CA HIS A 31 -16.47 -1.85 2.94
C HIS A 31 -17.51 -2.79 3.59
N GLY A 32 -17.11 -3.62 4.55
CA GLY A 32 -18.01 -4.51 5.29
C GLY A 32 -18.26 -5.87 4.64
N PHE A 33 -17.55 -6.20 3.56
CA PHE A 33 -17.62 -7.49 2.88
C PHE A 33 -16.46 -8.38 3.33
N SER A 34 -16.72 -9.25 4.30
CA SER A 34 -15.69 -10.15 4.87
C SER A 34 -15.13 -11.11 3.83
N ARG A 35 -13.80 -11.04 3.61
CA ARG A 35 -13.02 -11.88 2.72
C ARG A 35 -11.65 -12.15 3.33
N ALA A 36 -11.27 -13.42 3.44
CA ALA A 36 -9.91 -13.80 3.79
C ALA A 36 -8.94 -13.36 2.68
N THR A 37 -7.85 -12.70 3.06
CA THR A 37 -6.82 -12.17 2.15
C THR A 37 -5.51 -12.12 2.94
N PHE A 38 -4.39 -12.34 2.26
CA PHE A 38 -3.05 -12.36 2.89
C PHE A 38 -2.11 -11.30 2.32
N ASP A 39 -2.60 -10.56 1.33
CA ASP A 39 -1.94 -9.56 0.53
C ASP A 39 -2.62 -8.19 0.66
N LEU A 40 -1.89 -7.16 0.24
CA LEU A 40 -2.37 -5.79 0.14
C LEU A 40 -2.23 -5.34 -1.32
N ASP A 41 -3.36 -5.23 -2.02
CA ASP A 41 -3.40 -4.73 -3.39
C ASP A 41 -3.49 -3.20 -3.41
N LEU A 42 -2.60 -2.56 -4.18
CA LEU A 42 -2.56 -1.11 -4.33
C LEU A 42 -2.60 -0.72 -5.81
N ILE A 43 -3.45 0.25 -6.15
CA ILE A 43 -3.40 0.94 -7.44
C ILE A 43 -2.66 2.25 -7.23
N ILE A 44 -1.55 2.45 -7.94
CA ILE A 44 -0.71 3.65 -7.83
C ILE A 44 -1.03 4.62 -8.97
N PHE A 45 -1.20 5.91 -8.66
CA PHE A 45 -1.35 6.92 -9.70
C PHE A 45 -0.04 7.11 -10.46
N LEU A 46 -0.06 6.84 -11.78
CA LEU A 46 1.13 6.76 -12.63
C LEU A 46 1.66 8.12 -13.09
N LYS A 47 1.97 8.99 -12.13
CA LYS A 47 2.83 10.17 -12.36
C LYS A 47 4.22 9.89 -11.81
N LYS A 48 5.25 10.27 -12.57
CA LYS A 48 6.67 10.05 -12.23
C LYS A 48 7.00 10.37 -10.77
N GLU A 49 6.59 11.55 -10.29
CA GLU A 49 6.81 11.96 -8.90
C GLU A 49 6.15 11.05 -7.88
N ASN A 50 4.94 10.56 -8.17
CA ASN A 50 4.20 9.68 -7.28
C ASN A 50 4.84 8.29 -7.22
N ILE A 51 5.28 7.78 -8.37
CA ILE A 51 6.02 6.52 -8.48
C ILE A 51 7.32 6.61 -7.67
N LEU A 52 8.09 7.69 -7.80
CA LEU A 52 9.32 7.89 -7.03
C LEU A 52 9.09 7.98 -5.51
N LYS A 53 7.98 8.59 -5.08
CA LYS A 53 7.58 8.59 -3.66
C LYS A 53 7.23 7.17 -3.19
N PHE A 54 6.45 6.44 -3.97
CA PHE A 54 6.05 5.07 -3.67
C PHE A 54 7.29 4.16 -3.55
N THR A 55 8.15 4.13 -4.57
CA THR A 55 9.35 3.28 -4.56
C THR A 55 10.25 3.62 -3.38
N LYS A 56 10.48 4.91 -3.09
CA LYS A 56 11.26 5.34 -1.90
C LYS A 56 10.67 4.83 -0.59
N VAL A 57 9.35 4.86 -0.42
CA VAL A 57 8.70 4.36 0.80
C VAL A 57 8.82 2.84 0.89
N MET A 58 8.54 2.13 -0.20
CA MET A 58 8.58 0.67 -0.23
C MET A 58 10.00 0.14 0.01
N THR A 59 11.02 0.74 -0.59
CA THR A 59 12.43 0.42 -0.33
C THR A 59 12.82 0.69 1.13
N LYS A 60 12.34 1.78 1.74
CA LYS A 60 12.58 2.06 3.17
C LYS A 60 11.92 1.05 4.11
N LEU A 61 10.77 0.52 3.72
CA LEU A 61 10.11 -0.57 4.43
C LEU A 61 10.80 -1.93 4.19
N GLY A 62 11.75 -1.98 3.25
CA GLY A 62 12.58 -3.14 2.90
C GLY A 62 12.01 -4.03 1.80
N TYR A 63 11.01 -3.56 1.06
CA TYR A 63 10.52 -4.23 -0.15
C TYR A 63 11.43 -3.93 -1.36
N CYS A 64 11.34 -4.76 -2.39
CA CYS A 64 12.02 -4.60 -3.68
C CYS A 64 10.99 -4.25 -4.78
N PRO A 65 10.60 -2.96 -4.92
CA PRO A 65 9.62 -2.50 -5.90
C PRO A 65 10.19 -2.33 -7.31
#